data_AF-A0A959EEZ4-F1
#
_entry.id   AF-A0A959EEZ4-F1
#
_cell.length_a   1.000
_cell.length_b   1.000
_cell.length_c   1.000
_cell.angle_alpha   90.00
_cell.angle_beta   90.00
_cell.angle_gamma   90.00
#
_symmetry.space_group_name_H-M   'P 1'
#
loop_
_entity.id
_entity.type
_entity.pdbx_description
1 polymer ?
#
loop_
_entity_poly.entity_id
_entity_poly.type
_entity_poly.pdbx_seq_one_letter_code
_entity_poly.pdbx_strand_id
1 'polypeptide(L)'
;YTAVVALVAISACMSLMFPTIFGLASVGLGKDTKIGGSGLIMAILGGAVLTSIQGLVSDTSGSIHFAFFVPLFCFGAVAYYGFFKARDEAPAF
;
A
#
# COMPACT_ATOMS: atom_id res chain seq x y z
N TYR A 1 8.62 -21.46 -14.59
CA TYR A 1 9.61 -20.78 -13.73
C TYR A 1 9.34 -19.28 -13.60
N THR A 2 9.03 -18.59 -14.70
CA THR A 2 8.75 -17.14 -14.72
C THR A 2 7.68 -16.69 -13.72
N ALA A 3 6.59 -17.46 -13.57
CA ALA A 3 5.53 -17.16 -12.60
C ALA A 3 5.99 -17.29 -11.13
N VAL A 4 6.85 -18.26 -10.83
CA VAL A 4 7.38 -18.48 -9.47
C VAL A 4 8.35 -17.36 -9.11
N VAL A 5 9.25 -16.99 -10.04
CA VAL A 5 10.17 -15.85 -9.86
C VAL A 5 9.38 -14.55 -9.68
N ALA A 6 8.32 -14.34 -10.46
CA ALA A 6 7.45 -13.17 -10.32
C ALA A 6 6.72 -13.14 -8.96
N LEU A 7 6.20 -14.28 -8.50
CA LEU A 7 5.50 -14.37 -7.21
C LEU A 7 6.44 -14.12 -6.02
N VAL A 8 7.67 -14.63 -6.09
CA VAL A 8 8.71 -14.35 -5.09
C VAL A 8 9.11 -12.88 -5.11
N ALA A 9 9.29 -12.29 -6.29
CA ALA A 9 9.62 -10.86 -6.43
C ALA A 9 8.51 -9.94 -5.90
N ILE A 10 7.24 -10.26 -6.18
CA ILE A 10 6.09 -9.50 -5.66
C ILE A 10 6.01 -9.64 -4.13
N SER A 11 6.21 -10.84 -3.59
CA SER A 11 6.22 -11.08 -2.14
C SER A 11 7.31 -10.26 -1.45
N ALA A 12 8.50 -10.20 -2.03
CA ALA A 12 9.59 -9.37 -1.53
C ALA A 12 9.24 -7.88 -1.58
N CYS A 13 8.63 -7.40 -2.68
CA CYS A 13 8.22 -6.01 -2.83
C CYS A 13 7.13 -5.63 -1.81
N MET A 14 6.11 -6.46 -1.62
CA MET A 14 5.01 -6.25 -0.66
C MET A 14 5.51 -6.15 0.79
N SER A 15 6.48 -6.98 1.18
CA SER A 15 7.07 -6.95 2.53
C SER A 15 7.74 -5.61 2.87
N LEU A 16 8.34 -4.94 1.86
CA LEU A 16 9.02 -3.67 2.06
C LEU A 16 8.06 -2.48 2.17
N MET A 17 6.87 -2.54 1.55
CA MET A 17 5.95 -1.40 1.51
C MET A 17 5.50 -0.94 2.90
N PHE A 18 5.06 -1.87 3.76
CA PHE A 18 4.57 -1.51 5.09
C PHE A 18 5.65 -0.85 5.99
N PRO A 19 6.86 -1.42 6.16
CA PRO A 19 7.92 -0.78 6.94
C PRO A 19 8.42 0.53 6.30
N THR A 20 8.45 0.65 4.97
CA THR A 20 8.81 1.91 4.31
C THR A 20 7.76 3.00 4.54
N ILE A 21 6.46 2.69 4.43
CA ILE A 21 5.38 3.65 4.70
C ILE A 21 5.40 4.07 6.17
N PHE A 22 5.52 3.12 7.10
CA PHE A 22 5.62 3.41 8.53
C PHE A 22 6.87 4.23 8.85
N GLY A 23 8.01 3.90 8.24
CA GLY A 23 9.25 4.66 8.35
C GLY A 23 9.07 6.10 7.89
N LEU A 24 8.58 6.31 6.66
CA LEU A 24 8.34 7.64 6.09
C LEU A 24 7.29 8.46 6.86
N ALA A 25 6.27 7.81 7.42
CA ALA A 25 5.26 8.47 8.23
C ALA A 25 5.76 8.86 9.63
N SER A 26 6.79 8.17 10.14
CA SER A 26 7.39 8.42 11.46
C SER A 26 8.46 9.54 11.43
N VAL A 27 9.04 9.82 10.26
CA VAL A 27 10.02 10.92 10.09
C VAL A 27 9.37 12.27 10.41
N GLY A 28 9.96 13.01 11.36
CA GLY A 28 9.52 14.36 11.75
C GLY A 28 8.37 14.43 12.76
N LEU A 29 7.79 13.29 13.19
CA LEU A 29 6.62 13.28 14.10
C LEU A 29 6.95 13.48 15.58
N GLY A 30 8.20 13.24 16.01
CA GLY A 30 8.66 13.53 17.38
C GLY A 30 7.77 12.90 18.48
N LYS A 31 7.04 13.73 19.23
CA LYS A 31 6.14 13.30 20.32
C LYS A 31 4.84 12.66 19.81
N ASP A 32 4.47 12.92 18.56
CA ASP A 32 3.22 12.46 17.94
C ASP A 32 3.36 11.12 17.22
N THR A 33 4.55 10.52 17.19
CA THR A 33 4.82 9.20 16.58
C THR A 33 3.87 8.10 17.10
N LYS A 34 3.47 8.16 18.39
CA LYS A 34 2.49 7.23 18.95
C LYS A 34 1.11 7.39 18.31
N ILE A 35 0.67 8.62 18.08
CA ILE A 35 -0.61 8.92 17.45
C ILE A 35 -0.55 8.57 15.96
N GLY A 36 0.51 8.95 15.26
CA GLY A 36 0.74 8.58 13.86
C GLY A 36 0.79 7.07 13.64
N GLY A 37 1.49 6.34 14.51
CA GLY A 37 1.54 4.88 14.50
C GLY A 37 0.17 4.24 14.74
N SER A 38 -0.62 4.76 15.69
CA SER A 38 -1.99 4.29 15.91
C SER A 38 -2.91 4.54 14.70
N GLY A 39 -2.72 5.67 14.01
CA GLY A 39 -3.43 5.97 12.76
C GLY A 39 -3.10 4.98 11.64
N LEU A 40 -1.83 4.59 11.49
CA LEU A 40 -1.44 3.58 10.49
C LEU A 40 -2.09 2.21 10.79
N ILE A 41 -2.14 1.81 12.06
CA ILE A 41 -2.79 0.56 12.45
C ILE A 41 -4.29 0.61 12.18
N MET A 42 -4.96 1.76 12.44
CA MET A 42 -6.37 1.94 12.08
C MET A 42 -6.59 1.90 10.55
N ALA A 43 -5.64 2.38 9.75
CA ALA A 43 -5.73 2.30 8.29
C ALA A 43 -5.73 0.85 7.75
N ILE A 44 -5.23 -0.12 8.51
CA ILE A 44 -5.30 -1.55 8.15
C ILE A 44 -6.77 -2.00 8.01
N LEU A 45 -7.69 -1.47 8.83
CA LEU A 45 -9.14 -1.72 8.68
C LEU A 45 -9.66 -1.26 7.32
N GLY A 46 -9.12 -0.16 6.78
CA GLY A 46 -9.44 0.30 5.43
C GLY A 46 -9.07 -0.73 4.36
N GLY A 47 -8.00 -1.50 4.57
CA GLY A 47 -7.63 -2.63 3.70
C GLY A 47 -8.69 -3.73 3.67
N ALA A 48 -9.33 -4.02 4.81
CA ALA A 48 -10.44 -4.98 4.89
C ALA A 48 -11.71 -4.48 4.16
N VAL A 49 -11.96 -3.17 4.20
CA VAL A 49 -13.05 -2.56 3.44
C VAL A 49 -12.76 -2.65 1.93
N LEU A 50 -11.54 -2.34 1.50
CA LEU A 50 -11.15 -2.43 0.08
C LEU A 50 -11.25 -3.87 -0.46
N THR A 51 -10.83 -4.88 0.32
CA THR A 51 -10.98 -6.29 -0.08
C THR A 51 -12.44 -6.75 -0.10
N SER A 52 -13.29 -6.23 0.79
CA SER A 52 -14.74 -6.51 0.73
C SER A 52 -15.38 -5.94 -0.54
N ILE A 53 -14.99 -4.73 -0.96
CA ILE A 53 -15.44 -4.11 -2.21
C ILE A 53 -14.92 -4.93 -3.40
N GLN A 54 -13.64 -5.35 -3.37
CA GLN A 54 -13.08 -6.20 -4.42
C GLN A 54 -13.85 -7.53 -4.56
N GLY A 55 -14.24 -8.15 -3.45
CA GLY A 55 -15.07 -9.35 -3.43
C GLY A 55 -16.43 -9.12 -4.07
N LEU A 56 -17.13 -8.06 -3.68
CA LEU A 56 -18.43 -7.68 -4.25
C LEU A 56 -18.33 -7.40 -5.77
N VAL A 57 -17.28 -6.71 -6.21
CA VAL A 57 -17.03 -6.42 -7.64
C VAL A 57 -16.75 -7.72 -8.42
N SER A 58 -16.02 -8.66 -7.81
CA SER A 58 -15.76 -9.99 -8.38
C SER A 58 -17.06 -10.78 -8.57
N ASP A 59 -17.91 -10.79 -7.54
CA ASP A 59 -19.17 -11.55 -7.53
C ASP A 59 -20.20 -10.96 -8.51
N THR A 60 -20.23 -9.63 -8.65
CA THR A 60 -21.19 -8.95 -9.53
C THR A 60 -20.79 -9.02 -11.01
N SER A 61 -19.48 -9.06 -11.32
CA SER A 61 -19.01 -9.03 -12.72
C SER A 61 -18.83 -10.40 -13.36
N GLY A 62 -18.84 -11.50 -12.60
CA GLY A 62 -18.63 -12.86 -13.10
C GLY A 62 -17.28 -13.09 -13.81
N SER A 63 -16.37 -12.12 -13.73
CA SER A 63 -15.05 -12.12 -14.39
C SER A 63 -14.00 -11.52 -13.46
N ILE A 64 -13.05 -12.35 -13.04
CA ILE A 64 -11.96 -12.04 -12.10
C ILE A 64 -11.07 -10.88 -12.60
N HIS A 65 -11.03 -10.63 -13.92
CA HIS A 65 -10.26 -9.53 -14.49
C HIS A 65 -10.66 -8.16 -13.96
N PHE A 66 -11.94 -7.91 -13.71
CA PHE A 66 -12.38 -6.61 -13.16
C PHE A 66 -11.99 -6.43 -11.70
N ALA A 67 -11.94 -7.53 -10.94
CA ALA A 67 -11.53 -7.48 -9.53
C ALA A 67 -10.06 -7.07 -9.38
N PHE A 68 -9.20 -7.34 -10.38
CA PHE A 68 -7.80 -6.90 -10.38
C PHE A 68 -7.62 -5.38 -10.53
N PHE A 69 -8.64 -4.65 -10.97
CA PHE A 69 -8.54 -3.19 -11.08
C PHE A 69 -8.48 -2.50 -9.72
N VAL A 70 -9.15 -3.08 -8.71
CA VAL A 70 -9.16 -2.57 -7.33
C VAL A 70 -7.77 -2.56 -6.68
N PRO A 71 -7.03 -3.68 -6.62
CA PRO A 71 -5.66 -3.68 -6.08
C PRO A 71 -4.72 -2.86 -6.97
N LEU A 72 -4.92 -2.81 -8.28
CA LEU A 72 -4.10 -1.99 -9.18
C LEU A 72 -4.23 -0.49 -8.86
N PHE A 73 -5.45 -0.02 -8.57
CA PHE A 73 -5.69 1.34 -8.09
C PHE A 73 -5.04 1.59 -6.71
N CYS A 74 -5.14 0.62 -5.80
CA CYS A 74 -4.53 0.72 -4.47
C CYS A 74 -3.00 0.83 -4.54
N PHE A 75 -2.35 0.01 -5.37
CA PHE A 75 -0.91 0.11 -5.64
C PHE A 75 -0.53 1.44 -6.29
N GLY A 76 -1.39 1.98 -7.19
CA GLY A 76 -1.22 3.30 -7.77
C GLY A 76 -1.21 4.42 -6.73
N ALA A 77 -2.12 4.38 -5.76
CA ALA A 77 -2.16 5.34 -4.65
C ALA A 77 -0.90 5.25 -3.76
N VAL A 78 -0.43 4.04 -3.46
CA VAL A 78 0.82 3.84 -2.69
C VAL A 78 2.04 4.32 -3.47
N ALA A 79 2.09 4.07 -4.78
CA ALA A 79 3.15 4.58 -5.64
C ALA A 79 3.16 6.12 -5.66
N TYR A 80 1.98 6.74 -5.77
CA TYR A 80 1.85 8.21 -5.71
C TYR A 80 2.36 8.77 -4.37
N TYR A 81 1.98 8.15 -3.24
CA TYR A 81 2.49 8.54 -1.92
C TYR A 81 4.02 8.46 -1.85
N GLY A 82 4.60 7.36 -2.34
CA GLY A 82 6.05 7.18 -2.43
C GLY A 82 6.73 8.23 -3.31
N PHE A 83 6.18 8.54 -4.48
CA PHE A 83 6.70 9.57 -5.38
C PHE A 83 6.60 10.98 -4.80
N PHE A 84 5.50 11.31 -4.12
CA PHE A 84 5.32 12.62 -3.49
C PHE A 84 6.33 12.79 -2.36
N LYS A 85 6.44 11.80 -1.46
CA LYS A 85 7.39 11.84 -0.34
C LYS A 85 8.85 11.81 -0.81
N ALA A 86 9.17 11.05 -1.86
CA ALA A 86 10.52 11.06 -2.46
C ALA A 86 10.89 12.40 -3.10
N ARG A 87 9.92 13.24 -3.47
CA ARG A 87 10.16 14.60 -3.98
C ARG A 87 10.35 15.62 -2.85
N ASP A 88 9.68 15.45 -1.72
CA ASP A 88 9.89 16.29 -0.53
C ASP A 88 11.23 15.98 0.17
N GLU A 89 11.70 14.73 0.11
CA GLU A 89 13.02 14.30 0.61
C GLU A 89 14.15 14.51 -0.44
N ALA A 90 13.92 15.32 -1.48
CA ALA A 90 14.99 15.74 -2.37
C ALA A 90 16.02 16.55 -1.56
N PRO A 91 17.31 16.18 -1.59
CA PRO A 91 18.30 16.66 -0.64
C PRO A 91 18.43 18.18 -0.72
N ALA A 92 18.02 18.88 0.35
CA ALA A 92 18.68 20.13 0.70
C ALA A 92 20.11 19.74 1.10
N PHE A 93 21.04 19.99 0.18
CA PHE A 93 22.49 19.88 0.36
C PHE A 93 22.94 20.59 1.64
#